data_AF-A0A7S2LBM6-F1
#
_entry.id   AF-A0A7S2LBM6-F1
#
_cell.length_a   1.000
_cell.length_b   1.000
_cell.length_c   1.000
_cell.angle_alpha   90.00
_cell.angle_beta   90.00
_cell.angle_gamma   90.00
#
_symmetry.space_group_name_H-M   'P 1'
#
loop_
_entity.id
_entity.type
_entity.pdbx_description
1 polymer ?
#
loop_
_entity_poly.entity_id
_entity_poly.type
_entity_poly.pdbx_seq_one_letter_code
_entity_poly.pdbx_strand_id
1 'polypeptide(L)'
;MGNMGGSFTFEADHFTLGQKPAKFDTLRIIDTIQEVGDATNLRVMTVRTKVTWTSNMTAYANFTGLQKVGVSGLCIQGDMVLELVGEAPRPPFFQAARGRFLNAPDLSFDVKAENSALDAVTSLDSVKDTLRQVVTEQVCAKLVIPNRMAFKLIPDADTFRMLHPRPRGVLRLKLVRAEGLLAKDLNLFSNASSDPFVKITCGAIKFETPVIYNTCSPQFDFATFLPIELPMDQFVLFEVFDKDVITRNDHLGKAKIGVKDLIAQGGKERKYQLCDANDNVGSNGLIVVEADWRKLQIGRVPERKNSGGDPDLCYLFVGIASATGLLCAHPETHYWVEVQCTHRQGLLATDTSKPRCTQKLQLKPVQSTLANLTAEKQAEAEAALQEKLDLCHRYGMKDADVSKLLGVTVCKESKEDKTSHAEVMASTVMWNRPLEFFLKGGHDATITLALECDHAHAEKRTGHHGGMAAVKGMMSKLAHGTWSDRDGCAVLCEWSEKVSDLIGSGGTTDKVLKATAKQGNTVELTVHMQLRACCEPGTVV
;
A
#
# COMPACT_ATOMS: atom_id res chain seq x y z
N MET A 1 14.32 -5.55 -24.90
CA MET A 1 15.26 -4.43 -24.69
C MET A 1 14.74 -3.62 -23.51
N GLY A 2 15.39 -3.50 -22.35
CA GLY A 2 16.60 -4.14 -21.84
C GLY A 2 16.32 -4.66 -20.43
N ASN A 3 16.51 -5.96 -20.24
CA ASN A 3 16.52 -6.62 -18.95
C ASN A 3 17.95 -6.48 -18.41
N MET A 4 18.24 -5.41 -17.68
CA MET A 4 19.38 -5.40 -16.76
C MET A 4 18.89 -5.84 -15.37
N GLY A 5 18.36 -7.06 -15.32
CA GLY A 5 18.15 -7.79 -14.08
C GLY A 5 19.51 -8.27 -13.56
N GLY A 6 20.27 -7.37 -12.96
CA GLY A 6 21.36 -7.77 -12.07
C GLY A 6 20.75 -8.40 -10.84
N SER A 7 20.50 -9.71 -10.86
CA SER A 7 20.13 -10.46 -9.67
C SER A 7 21.30 -10.35 -8.68
N PHE A 8 21.04 -9.77 -7.51
CA PHE A 8 21.96 -9.82 -6.38
C PHE A 8 21.25 -10.51 -5.21
N THR A 9 22.00 -11.30 -4.47
CA THR A 9 21.49 -12.05 -3.31
C THR A 9 22.33 -11.73 -2.09
N PHE A 10 21.67 -11.42 -0.97
CA PHE A 10 22.34 -11.31 0.32
C PHE A 10 22.54 -12.71 0.90
N GLU A 11 23.73 -12.95 1.47
CA GLU A 11 23.97 -14.16 2.26
C GLU A 11 23.34 -13.98 3.64
N ALA A 12 22.22 -14.69 3.86
CA ALA A 12 21.47 -14.64 5.11
C ALA A 12 22.33 -15.01 6.34
N ASP A 13 23.31 -15.90 6.16
CA ASP A 13 24.20 -16.39 7.22
C ASP A 13 25.18 -15.31 7.74
N HIS A 14 25.33 -14.20 7.00
CA HIS A 14 26.26 -13.11 7.35
C HIS A 14 25.57 -11.74 7.36
N PHE A 15 24.30 -11.69 7.74
CA PHE A 15 23.55 -10.44 7.84
C PHE A 15 23.33 -10.04 9.31
N THR A 16 23.98 -8.96 9.76
CA THR A 16 23.72 -8.37 11.09
C THR A 16 23.34 -6.90 10.95
N LEU A 17 22.24 -6.48 11.58
CA LEU A 17 21.81 -5.07 11.60
C LEU A 17 22.60 -4.20 12.60
N GLY A 18 23.67 -4.73 13.18
CA GLY A 18 24.43 -4.07 14.24
C GLY A 18 23.69 -4.02 15.57
N GLN A 19 24.34 -3.42 16.57
CA GLN A 19 23.82 -3.24 17.94
C GLN A 19 23.54 -1.77 18.29
N LYS A 20 23.93 -0.84 17.41
CA LYS A 20 23.72 0.59 17.63
C LYS A 20 22.25 0.95 17.38
N PRO A 21 21.52 1.47 18.39
CA PRO A 21 20.13 1.88 18.21
C PRO A 21 20.04 3.15 17.36
N ALA A 22 18.87 3.37 16.77
CA ALA A 22 18.55 4.63 16.09
C ALA A 22 18.51 5.78 17.10
N LYS A 23 19.01 6.95 16.68
CA LYS A 23 18.92 8.20 17.45
C LYS A 23 17.75 9.02 16.92
N PHE A 24 17.01 9.59 17.86
CA PHE A 24 15.94 10.55 17.59
C PHE A 24 16.41 11.90 18.08
N ASP A 25 16.36 12.90 17.20
CA ASP A 25 16.71 14.28 17.53
C ASP A 25 15.55 14.93 18.33
N THR A 26 15.40 16.26 18.22
CA THR A 26 14.33 17.00 18.89
C THR A 26 12.95 16.48 18.49
N LEU A 27 12.22 15.96 19.47
CA LEU A 27 10.81 15.57 19.34
C LEU A 27 9.92 16.82 19.34
N ARG A 28 9.08 16.97 18.32
CA ARG A 28 8.00 17.95 18.30
C ARG A 28 6.67 17.24 18.37
N ILE A 29 5.90 17.51 19.40
CA ILE A 29 4.59 16.90 19.63
C ILE A 29 3.51 17.87 19.19
N ILE A 30 2.58 17.38 18.36
CA ILE A 30 1.44 18.12 17.87
C ILE A 30 0.21 17.26 18.13
N ASP A 31 -0.75 17.79 18.86
CA ASP A 31 -2.05 17.16 19.05
C ASP A 31 -3.01 17.68 17.99
N THR A 32 -3.65 16.78 17.25
CA THR A 32 -4.54 17.11 16.14
C THR A 32 -5.82 16.29 16.22
N ILE A 33 -6.92 16.91 15.81
CA ILE A 33 -8.19 16.22 15.61
C ILE A 33 -8.33 15.85 14.13
N GLN A 34 -8.45 14.55 13.84
CA GLN A 34 -8.63 14.02 12.49
C GLN A 34 -10.11 13.68 12.25
N GLU A 35 -10.70 14.27 11.22
CA GLU A 35 -12.05 13.98 10.76
C GLU A 35 -12.08 12.67 9.94
N VAL A 36 -12.90 11.71 10.41
CA VAL A 36 -13.01 10.38 9.80
C VAL A 36 -14.29 10.20 8.99
N GLY A 37 -15.30 11.05 9.17
CA GLY A 37 -16.52 11.09 8.34
C GLY A 37 -17.81 10.76 9.07
N ASP A 38 -17.74 10.03 10.19
CA ASP A 38 -18.93 9.44 10.81
C ASP A 38 -19.27 10.13 12.14
N ALA A 39 -19.21 11.47 12.15
CA ALA A 39 -19.39 12.34 13.32
C ALA A 39 -18.42 12.11 14.51
N THR A 40 -17.52 11.12 14.41
CA THR A 40 -16.57 10.75 15.45
C THR A 40 -15.17 11.17 15.04
N ASN A 41 -14.74 12.28 15.63
CA ASN A 41 -13.41 12.82 15.49
C ASN A 41 -12.38 11.94 16.22
N LEU A 42 -11.28 11.61 15.55
CA LEU A 42 -10.17 10.90 16.19
C LEU A 42 -9.15 11.92 16.69
N ARG A 43 -8.84 11.85 17.98
CA ARG A 43 -7.66 12.54 18.51
C ARG A 43 -6.41 11.79 18.08
N VAL A 44 -5.44 12.50 17.52
CA VAL A 44 -4.19 11.97 17.02
C VAL A 44 -3.05 12.78 17.60
N MET A 45 -2.21 12.13 18.39
CA MET A 45 -0.97 12.71 18.87
C MET A 45 0.15 12.39 17.87
N THR A 46 0.64 13.42 17.20
CA THR A 46 1.70 13.33 16.20
C THR A 46 3.04 13.75 16.82
N VAL A 47 4.01 12.85 16.83
CA VAL A 47 5.39 13.11 17.22
C VAL A 47 6.23 13.18 15.95
N ARG A 48 6.80 14.35 15.68
CA ARG A 48 7.73 14.61 14.58
C ARG A 48 9.15 14.57 15.10
N THR A 49 10.02 13.87 14.39
CA THR A 49 11.42 13.75 14.77
C THR A 49 12.28 13.48 13.55
N LYS A 50 13.49 14.03 13.55
CA LYS A 50 14.54 13.56 12.65
C LYS A 50 15.13 12.29 13.26
N VAL A 51 15.24 11.26 12.44
CA VAL A 51 15.83 9.97 12.80
C VAL A 51 17.18 9.88 12.12
N THR A 52 18.21 9.56 12.90
CA THR A 52 19.54 9.26 12.40
C THR A 52 19.96 7.90 12.95
N TRP A 53 20.09 6.91 12.07
CA TRP A 53 20.50 5.57 12.43
C TRP A 53 21.76 5.18 11.69
N THR A 54 22.90 5.20 12.39
CA THR A 54 24.17 4.70 11.88
C THR A 54 24.43 3.33 12.50
N SER A 55 24.17 2.29 11.73
CA SER A 55 24.38 0.92 12.13
C SER A 55 25.82 0.47 11.87
N ASN A 56 26.35 -0.39 12.75
CA ASN A 56 27.55 -1.19 12.48
C ASN A 56 27.21 -2.47 11.72
N MET A 57 26.22 -2.40 10.82
CA MET A 57 25.78 -3.50 9.96
C MET A 57 26.98 -4.05 9.19
N THR A 58 27.00 -5.38 9.05
CA THR A 58 27.82 -6.08 8.08
C THR A 58 26.91 -7.07 7.35
N ALA A 59 26.94 -6.99 6.02
CA ALA A 59 26.20 -7.86 5.12
C ALA A 59 27.10 -8.19 3.93
N TYR A 60 26.99 -9.40 3.38
CA TYR A 60 27.64 -9.73 2.12
C TYR A 60 26.60 -9.91 1.02
N ALA A 61 26.88 -9.31 -0.13
CA ALA A 61 26.03 -9.38 -1.32
C ALA A 61 26.81 -10.02 -2.47
N ASN A 62 26.17 -10.99 -3.12
CA ASN A 62 26.68 -11.63 -4.33
C ASN A 62 26.02 -10.99 -5.54
N PHE A 63 26.82 -10.47 -6.46
CA PHE A 63 26.36 -9.85 -7.71
C PHE A 63 26.64 -10.76 -8.89
N THR A 64 25.67 -10.91 -9.78
CA THR A 64 25.85 -11.70 -11.01
C THR A 64 27.01 -11.12 -11.84
N GLY A 65 28.11 -11.86 -11.96
CA GLY A 65 29.31 -11.45 -12.70
C GLY A 65 30.41 -10.74 -11.90
N LEU A 66 30.23 -10.52 -10.60
CA LEU A 66 31.24 -9.93 -9.71
C LEU A 66 31.53 -10.86 -8.51
N GLN A 67 32.69 -10.69 -7.87
CA GLN A 67 33.01 -11.36 -6.61
C GLN A 67 32.15 -10.83 -5.46
N LYS A 68 32.13 -11.57 -4.36
CA LYS A 68 31.41 -11.24 -3.12
C LYS A 68 31.80 -9.85 -2.59
N VAL A 69 30.79 -9.03 -2.29
CA VAL A 69 30.93 -7.64 -1.86
C VAL A 69 30.45 -7.49 -0.42
N GLY A 70 31.28 -6.91 0.44
CA GLY A 70 30.91 -6.54 1.80
C GLY A 70 30.23 -5.17 1.83
N VAL A 71 29.05 -5.09 2.41
CA VAL A 71 28.30 -3.87 2.70
C VAL A 71 28.35 -3.61 4.20
N SER A 72 28.77 -2.42 4.59
CA SER A 72 28.88 -2.02 6.00
C SER A 72 28.46 -0.57 6.23
N GLY A 73 28.28 -0.17 7.49
CA GLY A 73 28.11 1.24 7.83
C GLY A 73 26.82 1.86 7.30
N LEU A 74 25.71 1.11 7.30
CA LEU A 74 24.40 1.64 6.89
C LEU A 74 24.01 2.84 7.76
N CYS A 75 23.86 3.99 7.12
CA CYS A 75 23.33 5.20 7.72
C CYS A 75 21.99 5.54 7.07
N ILE A 76 20.95 5.66 7.88
CA ILE A 76 19.63 6.14 7.47
C ILE A 76 19.37 7.46 8.19
N GLN A 77 19.13 8.52 7.43
CA GLN A 77 18.76 9.82 7.98
C GLN A 77 17.48 10.32 7.32
N GLY A 78 16.48 10.73 8.11
CA GLY A 78 15.25 11.26 7.54
C GLY A 78 14.26 11.76 8.57
N ASP A 79 13.26 12.49 8.09
CA ASP A 79 12.17 13.00 8.92
C ASP A 79 11.07 11.95 9.06
N MET A 80 10.88 11.48 10.29
CA MET A 80 9.88 10.48 10.65
C MET A 80 8.73 11.12 11.43
N VAL A 81 7.52 10.64 11.14
CA VAL A 81 6.31 10.97 11.86
C VAL A 81 5.76 9.71 12.51
N LEU A 82 5.62 9.77 13.84
CA LEU A 82 4.97 8.78 14.67
C LEU A 82 3.61 9.35 15.10
N GLU A 83 2.55 8.56 15.02
CA GLU A 83 1.21 8.98 15.39
C GLU A 83 0.58 7.94 16.31
N LEU A 84 0.13 8.38 17.48
CA LEU A 84 -0.72 7.63 18.38
C LEU A 84 -2.17 8.04 18.12
N VAL A 85 -3.02 7.08 17.77
CA VAL A 85 -4.33 7.31 17.15
C VAL A 85 -5.43 6.76 18.04
N GLY A 86 -6.46 7.58 18.25
CA GLY A 86 -7.68 7.22 18.96
C GLY A 86 -7.43 7.11 20.46
N GLU A 87 -7.79 8.15 21.21
CA GLU A 87 -7.70 8.13 22.68
C GLU A 87 -8.54 6.99 23.26
N ALA A 88 -8.01 6.33 24.28
CA ALA A 88 -8.67 5.26 25.02
C ALA A 88 -8.62 5.56 26.53
N PRO A 89 -9.70 5.29 27.28
CA PRO A 89 -9.78 5.62 28.71
C PRO A 89 -8.91 4.72 29.61
N ARG A 90 -8.39 3.62 29.06
CA ARG A 90 -7.55 2.67 29.79
C ARG A 90 -6.22 2.47 29.05
N PRO A 91 -5.13 2.10 29.76
CA PRO A 91 -3.89 1.67 29.12
C PRO A 91 -4.18 0.65 28.01
N PRO A 92 -3.57 0.80 26.82
CA PRO A 92 -2.42 1.63 26.49
C PRO A 92 -2.72 3.11 26.11
N PHE A 93 -3.90 3.62 26.46
CA PHE A 93 -4.37 5.02 26.26
C PHE A 93 -4.58 5.46 24.82
N PHE A 94 -4.10 4.68 23.86
CA PHE A 94 -4.33 4.86 22.45
C PHE A 94 -4.76 3.54 21.82
N GLN A 95 -5.60 3.62 20.78
CA GLN A 95 -6.14 2.45 20.09
C GLN A 95 -5.14 1.88 19.07
N ALA A 96 -4.28 2.72 18.50
CA ALA A 96 -3.26 2.30 17.56
C ALA A 96 -2.04 3.23 17.56
N ALA A 97 -0.95 2.73 17.00
CA ALA A 97 0.24 3.51 16.69
C ALA A 97 0.64 3.29 15.23
N ARG A 98 1.11 4.35 14.57
CA ARG A 98 1.60 4.30 13.19
C ARG A 98 2.83 5.17 13.00
N GLY A 99 3.79 4.71 12.19
CA GLY A 99 5.05 5.37 11.91
C GLY A 99 5.36 5.38 10.41
N ARG A 100 5.86 6.52 9.91
CA ARG A 100 6.21 6.70 8.50
C ARG A 100 7.27 7.77 8.31
N PHE A 101 8.08 7.63 7.26
CA PHE A 101 8.90 8.70 6.72
C PHE A 101 8.06 9.58 5.80
N LEU A 102 8.22 10.90 5.93
CA LEU A 102 7.48 11.87 5.13
C LEU A 102 7.93 11.88 3.67
N ASN A 103 9.23 11.73 3.48
CA ASN A 103 9.91 11.71 2.19
C ASN A 103 10.97 10.59 2.24
N ALA A 104 11.52 10.21 1.09
CA ALA A 104 12.58 9.20 1.04
C ALA A 104 13.74 9.61 1.96
N PRO A 105 14.17 8.76 2.91
CA PRO A 105 15.30 9.06 3.77
C PRO A 105 16.61 9.00 2.97
N ASP A 106 17.58 9.78 3.42
CA ASP A 106 18.94 9.72 2.91
C ASP A 106 19.63 8.45 3.42
N LEU A 107 20.14 7.67 2.49
CA LEU A 107 20.75 6.37 2.73
C LEU A 107 22.20 6.38 2.27
N SER A 108 23.13 6.09 3.17
CA SER A 108 24.54 5.86 2.82
C SER A 108 25.04 4.56 3.43
N PHE A 109 25.99 3.93 2.75
CA PHE A 109 26.68 2.74 3.23
C PHE A 109 28.05 2.66 2.55
N ASP A 110 28.93 1.90 3.18
CA ASP A 110 30.26 1.62 2.70
C ASP A 110 30.29 0.26 2.03
N VAL A 111 30.91 0.21 0.86
CA VAL A 111 31.07 -1.01 0.06
C VAL A 111 32.54 -1.36 0.01
N LYS A 112 32.89 -2.59 0.36
CA LYS A 112 34.27 -3.11 0.36
C LYS A 112 34.33 -4.42 -0.42
N ALA A 113 35.34 -4.57 -1.27
CA ALA A 113 35.61 -5.84 -1.95
C ALA A 113 36.36 -6.79 -0.99
N GLU A 114 36.03 -8.09 -1.04
CA GLU A 114 36.66 -9.10 -0.18
C GLU A 114 38.11 -9.40 -0.60
N ASN A 115 38.46 -9.18 -1.88
CA ASN A 115 39.82 -9.36 -2.40
C ASN A 115 40.39 -8.03 -2.93
N SER A 116 41.44 -7.51 -2.29
CA SER A 116 42.14 -6.25 -2.63
C SER A 116 42.81 -6.19 -4.02
N ALA A 117 42.63 -7.19 -4.89
CA ALA A 117 43.21 -7.22 -6.23
C ALA A 117 42.34 -6.50 -7.28
N LEU A 118 41.17 -5.97 -6.90
CA LEU A 118 40.22 -5.34 -7.80
C LEU A 118 39.82 -3.93 -7.33
N ASP A 119 40.80 -3.09 -6.97
CA ASP A 119 40.65 -1.62 -6.92
C ASP A 119 40.61 -1.05 -8.36
N ALA A 120 39.79 -1.63 -9.24
CA ALA A 120 39.45 -1.08 -10.55
C ALA A 120 38.26 -0.13 -10.38
N VAL A 121 38.60 1.13 -10.13
CA VAL A 121 37.86 2.33 -9.67
C VAL A 121 36.62 2.76 -10.50
N THR A 122 35.78 1.86 -10.99
CA THR A 122 34.47 2.24 -11.60
C THR A 122 33.32 1.28 -11.30
N SER A 123 33.63 0.01 -10.99
CA SER A 123 32.61 -1.00 -10.70
C SER A 123 31.98 -0.81 -9.31
N LEU A 124 32.76 -0.38 -8.31
CA LEU A 124 32.29 -0.26 -6.92
C LEU A 124 31.33 0.93 -6.73
N ASP A 125 31.60 2.08 -7.32
CA ASP A 125 30.69 3.23 -7.25
C ASP A 125 29.36 2.93 -7.96
N SER A 126 29.44 2.28 -9.13
CA SER A 126 28.26 1.81 -9.85
C SER A 126 27.43 0.80 -9.05
N VAL A 127 28.08 -0.11 -8.32
CA VAL A 127 27.44 -1.07 -7.42
C VAL A 127 26.82 -0.38 -6.22
N LYS A 128 27.53 0.60 -5.64
CA LYS A 128 27.03 1.43 -4.52
C LYS A 128 25.78 2.20 -4.92
N ASP A 129 25.76 2.81 -6.10
CA ASP A 129 24.57 3.52 -6.59
C ASP A 129 23.40 2.57 -6.82
N THR A 130 23.65 1.40 -7.41
CA THR A 130 22.62 0.37 -7.65
C THR A 130 22.04 -0.15 -6.32
N LEU A 131 22.89 -0.49 -5.36
CA LEU A 131 22.46 -0.90 -4.02
C LEU A 131 21.66 0.19 -3.32
N ARG A 132 22.11 1.45 -3.42
CA ARG A 132 21.45 2.59 -2.81
C ARG A 132 20.07 2.75 -3.40
N GLN A 133 19.95 2.68 -4.71
CA GLN A 133 18.66 2.74 -5.39
C GLN A 133 17.72 1.63 -4.90
N VAL A 134 18.17 0.37 -4.89
CA VAL A 134 17.30 -0.75 -4.50
C VAL A 134 16.88 -0.68 -3.03
N VAL A 135 17.80 -0.38 -2.11
CA VAL A 135 17.46 -0.23 -0.69
C VAL A 135 16.52 0.95 -0.48
N THR A 136 16.77 2.09 -1.15
CA THR A 136 15.89 3.26 -1.11
C THR A 136 14.50 2.92 -1.60
N GLU A 137 14.37 2.19 -2.72
CA GLU A 137 13.10 1.76 -3.27
C GLU A 137 12.34 0.85 -2.29
N GLN A 138 13.01 -0.09 -1.63
CA GLN A 138 12.38 -0.97 -0.63
C GLN A 138 11.94 -0.20 0.63
N VAL A 139 12.75 0.73 1.11
CA VAL A 139 12.38 1.60 2.24
C VAL A 139 11.19 2.48 1.85
N CYS A 140 11.19 3.05 0.64
CA CYS A 140 10.08 3.85 0.12
C CYS A 140 8.79 3.04 0.02
N ALA A 141 8.87 1.82 -0.52
CA ALA A 141 7.73 0.93 -0.69
C ALA A 141 7.12 0.45 0.64
N LYS A 142 7.86 0.50 1.75
CA LYS A 142 7.38 0.00 3.05
C LYS A 142 7.08 1.08 4.08
N LEU A 143 7.89 2.15 4.13
CA LEU A 143 7.90 3.10 5.24
C LEU A 143 7.71 4.56 4.83
N VAL A 144 7.72 4.90 3.54
CA VAL A 144 7.50 6.28 3.07
C VAL A 144 6.06 6.43 2.60
N ILE A 145 5.44 7.58 2.91
CA ILE A 145 4.05 7.92 2.53
C ILE A 145 3.76 7.55 1.07
N PRO A 146 2.63 6.88 0.77
CA PRO A 146 1.52 6.54 1.67
C PRO A 146 1.75 5.25 2.49
N ASN A 147 2.88 4.57 2.32
CA ASN A 147 3.21 3.37 3.08
C ASN A 147 3.61 3.74 4.51
N ARG A 148 3.21 2.90 5.47
CA ARG A 148 3.46 3.13 6.88
C ARG A 148 3.49 1.81 7.63
N MET A 149 4.28 1.79 8.69
CA MET A 149 4.15 0.76 9.71
C MET A 149 3.03 1.16 10.65
N ALA A 150 2.04 0.31 10.85
CA ALA A 150 0.93 0.59 11.73
C ALA A 150 0.49 -0.68 12.46
N PHE A 151 0.13 -0.54 13.73
CA PHE A 151 -0.32 -1.65 14.56
C PHE A 151 -1.41 -1.19 15.51
N LYS A 152 -2.38 -2.08 15.74
CA LYS A 152 -3.40 -1.88 16.76
C LYS A 152 -2.78 -2.14 18.13
N LEU A 153 -3.02 -1.21 19.05
CA LEU A 153 -2.70 -1.36 20.46
C LEU A 153 -3.86 -2.05 21.19
N ILE A 154 -5.09 -1.82 20.73
CA ILE A 154 -6.31 -2.47 21.21
C ILE A 154 -6.85 -3.38 20.09
N PRO A 155 -6.98 -4.71 20.31
CA PRO A 155 -7.42 -5.65 19.27
C PRO A 155 -8.77 -5.30 18.63
N ASP A 156 -9.71 -4.80 19.43
CA ASP A 156 -11.08 -4.49 19.00
C ASP A 156 -11.22 -3.13 18.30
N ALA A 157 -10.13 -2.36 18.19
CA ALA A 157 -10.16 -1.08 17.50
C ALA A 157 -10.40 -1.26 15.99
N ASP A 158 -11.12 -0.31 15.40
CA ASP A 158 -11.42 -0.28 13.97
C ASP A 158 -10.13 -0.17 13.15
N THR A 159 -9.84 -1.21 12.36
CA THR A 159 -8.59 -1.28 11.59
C THR A 159 -8.49 -0.18 10.53
N PHE A 160 -9.58 0.16 9.83
CA PHE A 160 -9.55 1.13 8.74
C PHE A 160 -9.42 2.56 9.22
N ARG A 161 -10.11 2.88 10.32
CA ARG A 161 -10.05 4.22 10.91
C ARG A 161 -8.70 4.49 11.57
N MET A 162 -8.12 3.47 12.19
CA MET A 162 -6.89 3.62 12.96
C MET A 162 -5.64 3.56 12.06
N LEU A 163 -5.54 2.54 11.21
CA LEU A 163 -4.29 2.24 10.50
C LEU A 163 -4.21 2.90 9.12
N HIS A 164 -5.34 3.33 8.56
CA HIS A 164 -5.42 3.86 7.19
C HIS A 164 -5.97 5.30 7.21
N PRO A 165 -5.14 6.33 7.49
CA PRO A 165 -5.58 7.71 7.37
C PRO A 165 -5.89 8.06 5.92
N ARG A 166 -6.83 8.98 5.72
CA ARG A 166 -7.22 9.46 4.41
C ARG A 166 -6.38 10.70 4.02
N PRO A 167 -6.08 10.91 2.73
CA PRO A 167 -5.49 12.15 2.26
C PRO A 167 -6.35 13.36 2.67
N ARG A 168 -5.69 14.48 3.00
CA ARG A 168 -6.38 15.76 3.33
C ARG A 168 -6.88 16.47 2.08
N GLY A 169 -6.24 16.21 0.96
CA GLY A 169 -6.56 16.82 -0.32
C GLY A 169 -5.69 16.25 -1.43
N VAL A 170 -5.94 16.76 -2.62
CA VAL A 170 -5.23 16.41 -3.84
C VAL A 170 -4.56 17.66 -4.39
N LEU A 171 -3.27 17.58 -4.62
CA LEU A 171 -2.52 18.63 -5.32
C LEU A 171 -2.52 18.32 -6.82
N ARG A 172 -3.25 19.10 -7.61
CA ARG A 172 -3.12 19.09 -9.08
C ARG A 172 -1.81 19.78 -9.43
N LEU A 173 -0.91 19.04 -10.06
CA LEU A 173 0.42 19.50 -10.41
C LEU A 173 0.58 19.44 -11.92
N LYS A 174 0.84 20.58 -12.55
CA LYS A 174 1.17 20.68 -13.97
C LYS A 174 2.60 21.17 -14.13
N LEU A 175 3.45 20.32 -14.69
CA LEU A 175 4.77 20.70 -15.18
C LEU A 175 4.60 21.26 -16.59
N VAL A 176 4.76 22.57 -16.74
CA VAL A 176 4.49 23.26 -18.00
C VAL A 176 5.67 23.11 -18.95
N ARG A 177 6.85 23.58 -18.55
CA ARG A 177 8.06 23.60 -19.38
C ARG A 177 9.32 23.71 -18.52
N ALA A 178 10.48 23.49 -19.14
CA ALA A 178 11.77 23.91 -18.61
C ALA A 178 12.41 24.94 -19.55
N GLU A 179 13.28 25.79 -19.01
CA GLU A 179 13.97 26.85 -19.75
C GLU A 179 15.47 26.82 -19.42
N GLY A 180 16.33 26.89 -20.44
CA GLY A 180 17.78 27.02 -20.27
C GLY A 180 18.48 25.81 -19.64
N LEU A 181 18.06 24.60 -19.98
CA LEU A 181 18.75 23.37 -19.54
C LEU A 181 20.17 23.30 -20.13
N LEU A 182 21.08 22.64 -19.43
CA LEU A 182 22.42 22.33 -19.94
C LEU A 182 22.31 21.34 -21.10
N ALA A 183 22.92 21.67 -22.24
CA ALA A 183 23.07 20.74 -23.34
C ALA A 183 24.14 19.71 -23.02
N LYS A 184 23.78 18.42 -23.01
CA LYS A 184 24.73 17.33 -22.78
C LYS A 184 25.06 16.53 -24.04
N ASP A 185 24.21 16.53 -25.05
CA ASP A 185 24.56 15.96 -26.36
C ASP A 185 25.39 16.95 -27.19
N LEU A 186 26.68 16.65 -27.33
CA LEU A 186 27.62 17.34 -28.21
C LEU A 186 27.94 16.47 -29.43
N ASN A 187 27.04 16.44 -30.42
CA ASN A 187 27.38 15.86 -31.71
C ASN A 187 28.21 16.85 -32.54
N LEU A 188 29.32 16.40 -33.13
CA LEU A 188 30.28 17.21 -33.92
C LEU A 188 29.67 18.02 -35.09
N PHE A 189 28.41 17.74 -35.47
CA PHE A 189 27.73 18.31 -36.64
C PHE A 189 26.37 18.96 -36.33
N SER A 190 25.95 19.05 -35.06
CA SER A 190 24.68 19.69 -34.67
C SER A 190 24.87 20.65 -33.50
N ASN A 191 23.93 21.59 -33.35
CA ASN A 191 23.88 22.43 -32.15
C ASN A 191 23.73 21.55 -30.89
N ALA A 192 24.39 21.95 -29.81
CA ALA A 192 24.31 21.26 -28.52
C ALA A 192 22.85 21.17 -28.06
N SER A 193 22.38 19.97 -27.75
CA SER A 193 20.99 19.69 -27.45
C SER A 193 20.88 18.64 -26.34
N SER A 194 19.65 18.38 -25.87
CA SER A 194 19.32 17.29 -24.95
C SER A 194 17.94 16.72 -25.32
N ASP A 195 17.65 15.52 -24.84
CA ASP A 195 16.36 14.83 -24.88
C ASP A 195 15.74 14.77 -23.45
N PRO A 196 15.34 15.91 -22.88
CA PRO A 196 14.95 15.99 -21.48
C PRO A 196 13.62 15.28 -21.17
N PHE A 197 13.59 14.65 -20.00
CA PHE A 197 12.38 14.21 -19.31
C PHE A 197 12.50 14.47 -17.80
N VAL A 198 11.38 14.50 -17.09
CA VAL A 198 11.34 14.82 -15.66
C VAL A 198 10.73 13.69 -14.86
N LYS A 199 11.44 13.26 -13.81
CA LYS A 199 10.90 12.40 -12.76
C LYS A 199 10.33 13.27 -11.65
N ILE A 200 9.07 13.04 -11.31
CA ILE A 200 8.35 13.77 -10.26
C ILE A 200 8.09 12.78 -9.12
N THR A 201 8.67 13.05 -7.95
CA THR A 201 8.56 12.18 -6.76
C THR A 201 7.90 12.94 -5.61
N CYS A 202 6.87 12.36 -4.99
CA CYS A 202 6.26 12.85 -3.76
C CYS A 202 6.01 11.66 -2.81
N GLY A 203 6.75 11.60 -1.69
CA GLY A 203 6.80 10.39 -0.87
C GLY A 203 7.30 9.19 -1.69
N ALA A 204 6.53 8.11 -1.74
CA ALA A 204 6.78 6.93 -2.55
C ALA A 204 6.13 6.98 -3.94
N ILE A 205 5.30 8.00 -4.23
CA ILE A 205 4.62 8.16 -5.52
C ILE A 205 5.59 8.78 -6.52
N LYS A 206 5.70 8.17 -7.70
CA LYS A 206 6.60 8.59 -8.78
C LYS A 206 5.83 8.72 -10.10
N PHE A 207 6.13 9.77 -10.87
CA PHE A 207 5.69 9.96 -12.25
C PHE A 207 6.89 10.29 -13.13
N GLU A 208 6.81 9.93 -14.40
CA GLU A 208 7.78 10.34 -15.41
C GLU A 208 7.03 11.03 -16.55
N THR A 209 7.57 12.15 -17.02
CA THR A 209 7.02 12.82 -18.20
C THR A 209 7.38 12.05 -19.47
N PRO A 210 6.66 12.29 -20.58
CA PRO A 210 7.20 12.01 -21.90
C PRO A 210 8.56 12.69 -22.09
N VAL A 211 9.38 12.08 -22.93
CA VAL A 211 10.68 12.64 -23.36
C VAL A 211 10.41 13.61 -24.50
N ILE A 212 10.98 14.81 -24.40
CA ILE A 212 10.90 15.80 -25.47
C ILE A 212 12.27 15.84 -26.15
N TYR A 213 12.30 15.48 -27.43
CA TYR A 213 13.56 15.31 -28.15
C TYR A 213 14.14 16.64 -28.65
N ASN A 214 15.46 16.70 -28.69
CA ASN A 214 16.26 17.75 -29.31
C ASN A 214 15.95 19.19 -28.82
N THR A 215 15.88 19.42 -27.51
CA THR A 215 15.64 20.75 -26.96
C THR A 215 16.20 20.97 -25.55
N CYS A 216 16.78 22.15 -25.31
CA CYS A 216 17.15 22.63 -23.97
C CYS A 216 16.05 23.49 -23.32
N SER A 217 14.89 23.61 -23.95
CA SER A 217 13.71 24.32 -23.40
C SER A 217 12.44 23.53 -23.72
N PRO A 218 12.30 22.32 -23.16
CA PRO A 218 11.18 21.43 -23.45
C PRO A 218 9.86 21.98 -22.91
N GLN A 219 8.80 21.80 -23.69
CA GLN A 219 7.43 22.00 -23.26
C GLN A 219 6.79 20.65 -22.98
N PHE A 220 6.46 20.40 -21.71
CA PHE A 220 5.94 19.11 -21.25
C PHE A 220 4.41 19.09 -21.23
N ASP A 221 3.79 20.18 -20.74
CA ASP A 221 2.35 20.27 -20.45
C ASP A 221 1.78 19.05 -19.70
N PHE A 222 2.61 18.46 -18.84
CA PHE A 222 2.29 17.22 -18.13
C PHE A 222 1.56 17.52 -16.83
N ALA A 223 0.33 17.03 -16.70
CA ALA A 223 -0.49 17.20 -15.50
C ALA A 223 -0.69 15.87 -14.76
N THR A 224 -0.51 15.91 -13.44
CA THR A 224 -0.75 14.79 -12.52
C THR A 224 -1.44 15.29 -11.25
N PHE A 225 -1.90 14.36 -10.42
CA PHE A 225 -2.59 14.66 -9.18
C PHE A 225 -1.96 13.85 -8.04
N LEU A 226 -1.56 14.54 -6.97
CA LEU A 226 -0.86 13.96 -5.84
C LEU A 226 -1.77 13.93 -4.60
N PRO A 227 -2.13 12.75 -4.04
CA PRO A 227 -2.74 12.70 -2.71
C PRO A 227 -1.75 13.21 -1.66
N ILE A 228 -2.16 14.22 -0.90
CA ILE A 228 -1.34 14.78 0.17
C ILE A 228 -2.02 14.53 1.52
N GLU A 229 -1.27 13.95 2.45
CA GLU A 229 -1.71 13.70 3.82
C GLU A 229 -1.24 14.81 4.76
N LEU A 230 0.00 15.27 4.60
CA LEU A 230 0.66 16.25 5.48
C LEU A 230 1.23 17.40 4.63
N PRO A 231 0.38 18.36 4.22
CA PRO A 231 0.77 19.42 3.27
C PRO A 231 1.89 20.34 3.78
N MET A 232 2.05 20.44 5.10
CA MET A 232 3.06 21.31 5.71
C MET A 232 4.46 20.71 5.71
N ASP A 233 4.59 19.39 5.52
CA ASP A 233 5.85 18.67 5.78
C ASP A 233 6.33 17.81 4.59
N GLN A 234 5.47 17.61 3.59
CA GLN A 234 5.84 16.92 2.35
C GLN A 234 6.47 17.90 1.35
N PHE A 235 7.36 17.38 0.49
CA PHE A 235 7.84 18.10 -0.69
C PHE A 235 7.59 17.28 -1.95
N VAL A 236 7.63 17.95 -3.10
CA VAL A 236 7.69 17.33 -4.42
C VAL A 236 9.10 17.56 -4.96
N LEU A 237 9.76 16.47 -5.35
CA LEU A 237 11.07 16.48 -5.99
C LEU A 237 10.89 16.33 -7.49
N PHE A 238 11.45 17.27 -8.24
CA PHE A 238 11.57 17.21 -9.69
C PHE A 238 13.03 16.92 -10.03
N GLU A 239 13.30 15.86 -10.77
CA GLU A 239 14.63 15.53 -11.26
C GLU A 239 14.57 15.49 -12.79
N VAL A 240 15.34 16.36 -13.43
CA VAL A 240 15.43 16.48 -14.88
C VAL A 240 16.60 15.63 -15.35
N PHE A 241 16.34 14.77 -16.32
CA PHE A 241 17.32 13.87 -16.91
C PHE A 241 17.33 14.03 -18.42
N ASP A 242 18.51 13.83 -19.01
CA ASP A 242 18.69 13.64 -20.43
C ASP A 242 18.54 12.15 -20.79
N LYS A 243 17.76 11.83 -21.81
CA LYS A 243 17.55 10.43 -22.20
C LYS A 243 18.59 10.01 -23.24
N ASP A 244 19.55 9.22 -22.79
CA ASP A 244 20.54 8.62 -23.68
C ASP A 244 20.11 7.25 -24.19
N VAL A 245 20.40 6.97 -25.45
CA VAL A 245 20.04 5.69 -26.09
C VAL A 245 20.99 4.55 -25.71
N ILE A 246 22.24 4.88 -25.34
CA ILE A 246 23.33 3.91 -25.14
C ILE A 246 23.90 3.95 -23.71
N THR A 247 23.89 5.12 -23.07
CA THR A 247 24.47 5.36 -21.73
C THR A 247 23.41 5.49 -20.64
N ARG A 248 23.86 5.61 -19.38
CA ARG A 248 22.95 5.97 -18.27
C ARG A 248 22.49 7.40 -18.48
N ASN A 249 21.18 7.62 -18.38
CA ASN A 249 20.57 8.94 -18.47
C ASN A 249 21.28 9.97 -17.60
N ASP A 250 21.53 11.12 -18.20
CA ASP A 250 22.41 12.13 -17.66
C ASP A 250 21.62 13.12 -16.78
N HIS A 251 21.95 13.26 -15.49
CA HIS A 251 21.20 14.18 -14.62
C HIS A 251 21.49 15.65 -15.00
N LEU A 252 20.43 16.41 -15.30
CA LEU A 252 20.50 17.81 -15.75
C LEU A 252 20.25 18.81 -14.61
N GLY A 253 19.50 18.40 -13.59
CA GLY A 253 19.25 19.22 -12.40
C GLY A 253 18.04 18.75 -11.61
N LYS A 254 17.93 19.21 -10.36
CA LYS A 254 16.81 18.91 -9.47
C LYS A 254 16.19 20.17 -8.86
N ALA A 255 14.89 20.14 -8.60
CA ALA A 255 14.19 21.14 -7.82
C ALA A 255 13.36 20.46 -6.72
N LYS A 256 13.58 20.87 -5.47
CA LYS A 256 12.84 20.38 -4.29
C LYS A 256 11.90 21.48 -3.81
N ILE A 257 10.59 21.27 -3.97
CA ILE A 257 9.57 22.29 -3.68
C ILE A 257 8.64 21.80 -2.57
N GLY A 258 8.48 22.58 -1.51
CA GLY A 258 7.57 22.25 -0.42
C GLY A 258 6.11 22.22 -0.90
N VAL A 259 5.34 21.22 -0.46
CA VAL A 259 3.92 21.13 -0.82
C VAL A 259 3.15 22.36 -0.36
N LYS A 260 3.49 22.91 0.81
CA LYS A 260 2.96 24.20 1.30
C LYS A 260 3.12 25.33 0.28
N ASP A 261 4.29 25.42 -0.36
CA ASP A 261 4.58 26.49 -1.30
C ASP A 261 3.84 26.30 -2.62
N LEU A 262 3.68 25.04 -3.05
CA LEU A 262 2.86 24.65 -4.19
C LEU A 262 1.38 25.00 -3.95
N ILE A 263 0.85 24.70 -2.76
CA ILE A 263 -0.52 25.09 -2.36
C ILE A 263 -0.67 26.61 -2.40
N ALA A 264 0.33 27.34 -1.90
CA ALA A 264 0.33 28.81 -1.91
C ALA A 264 0.50 29.43 -3.31
N GLN A 265 0.72 28.64 -4.37
CA GLN A 265 0.69 29.15 -5.76
C GLN A 265 -0.72 29.51 -6.21
N GLY A 266 -1.74 28.77 -5.75
CA GLY A 266 -3.14 28.98 -6.11
C GLY A 266 -3.41 28.87 -7.61
N GLY A 267 -2.84 27.86 -8.27
CA GLY A 267 -3.07 27.57 -9.70
C GLY A 267 -2.32 28.49 -10.67
N LYS A 268 -1.31 29.22 -10.20
CA LYS A 268 -0.47 30.09 -11.04
C LYS A 268 0.85 29.41 -11.41
N GLU A 269 1.33 29.68 -12.62
CA GLU A 269 2.69 29.30 -13.01
C GLU A 269 3.73 30.01 -12.13
N ARG A 270 4.69 29.24 -11.60
CA ARG A 270 5.90 29.77 -10.94
C ARG A 270 7.14 29.10 -11.50
N LYS A 271 8.22 29.90 -11.58
CA LYS A 271 9.55 29.45 -12.00
C LYS A 271 10.36 28.98 -10.79
N TYR A 272 11.05 27.86 -10.95
CA TYR A 272 11.94 27.28 -9.94
C TYR A 272 13.29 26.96 -10.57
N GLN A 273 14.37 27.46 -9.98
CA GLN A 273 15.72 27.15 -10.44
C GLN A 273 16.09 25.70 -10.13
N LEU A 274 16.83 25.08 -11.04
CA LEU A 274 17.38 23.75 -10.87
C LEU A 274 18.74 23.82 -10.18
N CYS A 275 18.93 22.95 -9.19
CA CYS A 275 20.19 22.76 -8.49
C CYS A 275 20.92 21.52 -9.04
N ASP A 276 22.24 21.47 -8.87
CA ASP A 276 23.03 20.27 -9.16
C ASP A 276 22.81 19.18 -8.08
N ALA A 277 23.52 18.05 -8.20
CA ALA A 277 23.44 16.96 -7.21
C ALA A 277 23.80 17.41 -5.78
N ASN A 278 24.66 18.42 -5.65
CA ASN A 278 25.17 18.98 -4.39
C ASN A 278 24.36 20.20 -3.90
N ASP A 279 23.16 20.40 -4.45
CA ASP A 279 22.26 21.50 -4.13
C ASP A 279 22.82 22.90 -4.47
N ASN A 280 23.85 23.00 -5.32
CA ASN A 280 24.34 24.28 -5.80
C ASN A 280 23.46 24.80 -6.94
N VAL A 281 23.12 26.09 -6.86
CA VAL A 281 22.38 26.81 -7.91
C VAL A 281 23.38 27.30 -8.94
N GLY A 282 23.50 26.55 -10.04
CA GLY A 282 24.38 26.86 -11.18
C GLY A 282 23.59 27.18 -12.46
N SER A 283 24.21 26.94 -13.61
CA SER A 283 23.61 27.15 -14.94
C SER A 283 22.66 26.03 -15.39
N ASN A 284 22.02 25.32 -14.47
CA ASN A 284 21.27 24.09 -14.74
C ASN A 284 19.85 24.33 -15.31
N GLY A 285 19.48 25.61 -15.50
CA GLY A 285 18.17 26.02 -16.00
C GLY A 285 17.10 26.16 -14.92
N LEU A 286 15.85 26.30 -15.37
CA LEU A 286 14.68 26.42 -14.50
C LEU A 286 13.52 25.59 -15.02
N ILE A 287 12.60 25.24 -14.14
CA ILE A 287 11.32 24.62 -14.47
C ILE A 287 10.16 25.56 -14.14
N VAL A 288 9.08 25.45 -14.91
CA VAL A 288 7.85 26.20 -14.70
C VAL A 288 6.75 25.23 -14.29
N VAL A 289 6.23 25.44 -13.09
CA VAL A 289 5.24 24.56 -12.45
C VAL A 289 4.01 25.36 -12.08
N GLU A 290 2.84 24.81 -12.38
CA GLU A 290 1.53 25.29 -11.94
C GLU A 290 0.96 24.25 -10.98
N ALA A 291 0.59 24.67 -9.77
CA ALA A 291 0.02 23.79 -8.76
C ALA A 291 -1.26 24.38 -8.14
N ASP A 292 -2.27 23.52 -7.99
CA ASP A 292 -3.58 23.85 -7.43
C ASP A 292 -3.99 22.83 -6.37
N TRP A 293 -4.49 23.32 -5.24
CA TRP A 293 -4.86 22.50 -4.08
C TRP A 293 -6.35 22.30 -3.99
N ARG A 294 -6.77 21.03 -4.00
CA ARG A 294 -8.17 20.65 -3.82
C ARG A 294 -8.33 19.88 -2.53
N LYS A 295 -8.92 20.53 -1.52
CA LYS A 295 -9.26 19.87 -0.24
C LYS A 295 -10.28 18.75 -0.50
N LEU A 296 -10.10 17.61 0.15
CA LEU A 296 -11.06 16.50 0.10
C LEU A 296 -12.08 16.67 1.23
N GLN A 297 -13.36 16.76 0.88
CA GLN A 297 -14.47 16.87 1.84
C GLN A 297 -15.36 15.63 1.81
N ILE A 298 -15.93 15.32 2.97
CA ILE A 298 -16.89 14.24 3.18
C ILE A 298 -18.29 14.84 3.05
N GLY A 299 -19.19 14.22 2.30
CA GLY A 299 -20.63 14.51 2.38
C GLY A 299 -21.17 15.77 1.68
N ARG A 300 -20.46 16.38 0.74
CA ARG A 300 -21.07 17.30 -0.25
C ARG A 300 -20.27 17.26 -1.54
N VAL A 301 -20.78 16.55 -2.54
CA VAL A 301 -20.27 16.70 -3.90
C VAL A 301 -20.97 17.92 -4.48
N PRO A 302 -20.23 18.90 -5.03
CA PRO A 302 -20.85 20.06 -5.67
C PRO A 302 -21.84 19.59 -6.74
N GLU A 303 -23.04 20.17 -6.77
CA GLU A 303 -23.95 19.98 -7.90
C GLU A 303 -23.24 20.42 -9.18
N ARG A 304 -23.28 19.56 -10.20
CA ARG A 304 -22.64 19.75 -11.50
C ARG A 304 -22.99 21.13 -12.08
N LYS A 305 -22.04 22.08 -12.06
CA LYS A 305 -22.18 23.32 -12.81
C LYS A 305 -21.65 23.11 -14.23
N ASN A 306 -22.47 23.48 -15.22
CA ASN A 306 -22.16 23.42 -16.66
C ASN A 306 -21.09 24.45 -17.12
N SER A 307 -20.08 24.73 -16.30
CA SER A 307 -18.90 25.48 -16.72
C SER A 307 -17.80 24.48 -17.06
N GLY A 308 -17.19 24.58 -18.25
CA GLY A 308 -16.17 23.68 -18.79
C GLY A 308 -14.82 23.66 -18.03
N GLY A 309 -14.87 23.59 -16.70
CA GLY A 309 -13.73 23.38 -15.82
C GLY A 309 -13.33 21.91 -15.70
N ASP A 310 -12.15 21.70 -15.12
CA ASP A 310 -11.56 20.40 -14.82
C ASP A 310 -12.56 19.44 -14.16
N PRO A 311 -12.46 18.12 -14.41
CA PRO A 311 -13.44 17.16 -13.93
C PRO A 311 -13.63 17.14 -12.42
N ASP A 312 -14.86 16.85 -11.98
CA ASP A 312 -15.23 16.54 -10.58
C ASP A 312 -14.45 15.33 -10.07
N LEU A 313 -13.23 15.57 -9.62
CA LEU A 313 -12.35 14.55 -9.09
C LEU A 313 -12.84 14.11 -7.72
N CYS A 314 -13.05 12.81 -7.55
CA CYS A 314 -13.42 12.20 -6.30
C CYS A 314 -12.36 11.19 -5.87
N TYR A 315 -12.16 11.08 -4.56
CA TYR A 315 -11.34 10.05 -3.92
C TYR A 315 -12.28 9.02 -3.29
N LEU A 316 -12.20 7.78 -3.77
CA LEU A 316 -12.94 6.64 -3.24
C LEU A 316 -11.97 5.72 -2.49
N PHE A 317 -12.28 5.50 -1.22
CA PHE A 317 -11.62 4.53 -0.37
C PHE A 317 -12.50 3.29 -0.21
N VAL A 318 -11.92 2.11 -0.42
CA VAL A 318 -12.59 0.80 -0.26
C VAL A 318 -11.73 -0.10 0.62
N GLY A 319 -12.13 -0.27 1.89
CA GLY A 319 -11.51 -1.18 2.84
C GLY A 319 -12.18 -2.56 2.81
N ILE A 320 -11.45 -3.59 2.38
CA ILE A 320 -11.92 -4.98 2.42
C ILE A 320 -11.51 -5.60 3.76
N ALA A 321 -12.47 -5.78 4.69
CA ALA A 321 -12.21 -6.30 6.02
C ALA A 321 -12.02 -7.82 5.97
N SER A 322 -13.12 -8.53 5.75
CA SER A 322 -13.17 -9.99 5.85
C SER A 322 -14.27 -10.58 4.98
N ALA A 323 -14.11 -11.86 4.64
CA ALA A 323 -15.18 -12.69 4.10
C ALA A 323 -15.43 -13.87 5.03
N THR A 324 -16.70 -14.14 5.31
CA THR A 324 -17.17 -15.26 6.12
C THR A 324 -18.09 -16.18 5.31
N GLY A 325 -18.31 -17.39 5.79
CA GLY A 325 -19.17 -18.37 5.12
C GLY A 325 -18.50 -19.02 3.91
N LEU A 326 -17.17 -18.93 3.80
CA LEU A 326 -16.41 -19.62 2.76
C LEU A 326 -16.38 -21.13 3.06
N LEU A 327 -16.44 -21.96 2.02
CA LEU A 327 -16.27 -23.41 2.17
C LEU A 327 -14.80 -23.78 1.99
N CYS A 328 -14.29 -24.63 2.86
CA CYS A 328 -12.95 -25.17 2.71
C CYS A 328 -12.95 -26.23 1.59
N ALA A 329 -12.64 -25.82 0.36
CA ALA A 329 -12.53 -26.76 -0.76
C ALA A 329 -11.22 -27.58 -0.69
N HIS A 330 -10.09 -26.97 -0.32
CA HIS A 330 -8.79 -27.61 -0.13
C HIS A 330 -7.84 -26.75 0.74
N PRO A 331 -6.88 -27.32 1.50
CA PRO A 331 -5.92 -26.56 2.32
C PRO A 331 -5.07 -25.54 1.55
N GLU A 332 -4.86 -25.75 0.26
CA GLU A 332 -4.06 -24.88 -0.63
C GLU A 332 -4.92 -23.90 -1.46
N THR A 333 -6.20 -23.76 -1.14
CA THR A 333 -7.06 -22.78 -1.82
C THR A 333 -6.73 -21.38 -1.33
N HIS A 334 -6.46 -20.48 -2.28
CA HIS A 334 -6.21 -19.07 -2.01
C HIS A 334 -7.43 -18.25 -2.42
N TYR A 335 -7.76 -17.25 -1.62
CA TYR A 335 -8.86 -16.32 -1.82
C TYR A 335 -8.35 -14.89 -1.94
N TRP A 336 -8.92 -14.11 -2.86
CA TRP A 336 -8.70 -12.67 -2.97
C TRP A 336 -9.95 -11.96 -3.47
N VAL A 337 -9.99 -10.64 -3.30
CA VAL A 337 -11.06 -9.80 -3.80
C VAL A 337 -10.50 -8.88 -4.86
N GLU A 338 -11.08 -8.91 -6.05
CA GLU A 338 -10.84 -7.96 -7.11
C GLU A 338 -11.83 -6.82 -7.02
N VAL A 339 -11.33 -5.58 -7.10
CA VAL A 339 -12.15 -4.38 -7.11
C VAL A 339 -11.87 -3.60 -8.38
N GLN A 340 -12.92 -3.47 -9.19
CA GLN A 340 -12.92 -2.66 -10.40
C GLN A 340 -13.88 -1.48 -10.21
N CYS A 341 -13.48 -0.32 -10.73
CA CYS A 341 -14.31 0.86 -10.70
C CYS A 341 -14.27 1.54 -12.07
N THR A 342 -15.42 2.01 -12.55
CA THR A 342 -15.50 2.80 -13.79
C THR A 342 -14.99 4.23 -13.56
N HIS A 343 -14.68 4.96 -14.63
CA HIS A 343 -14.20 6.35 -14.57
C HIS A 343 -12.92 6.59 -13.76
N ARG A 344 -12.07 5.56 -13.61
CA ARG A 344 -10.76 5.69 -12.97
C ARG A 344 -9.86 6.65 -13.74
N GLN A 345 -9.22 7.55 -13.00
CA GLN A 345 -8.17 8.42 -13.52
C GLN A 345 -6.81 7.86 -13.12
N GLY A 346 -5.85 7.84 -14.05
CA GLY A 346 -4.51 7.25 -13.89
C GLY A 346 -3.56 8.06 -12.99
N LEU A 347 -4.06 8.54 -11.85
CA LEU A 347 -3.40 9.49 -10.96
C LEU A 347 -2.41 8.85 -9.99
N LEU A 348 -2.16 7.55 -10.11
CA LEU A 348 -1.21 6.80 -9.27
C LEU A 348 -0.18 6.05 -10.13
N ALA A 349 0.03 6.47 -11.39
CA ALA A 349 0.89 5.77 -12.35
C ALA A 349 0.52 4.28 -12.54
N THR A 350 -0.73 3.91 -12.25
CA THR A 350 -1.25 2.55 -12.43
C THR A 350 -2.17 2.48 -13.63
N ASP A 351 -2.00 1.45 -14.45
CA ASP A 351 -2.92 1.08 -15.52
C ASP A 351 -4.38 1.10 -15.01
N THR A 352 -5.19 1.99 -15.59
CA THR A 352 -6.60 2.15 -15.23
C THR A 352 -7.46 1.01 -15.76
N SER A 353 -6.95 0.21 -16.70
CA SER A 353 -7.67 -0.92 -17.31
C SER A 353 -7.70 -2.16 -16.44
N LYS A 354 -6.73 -2.32 -15.51
CA LYS A 354 -6.62 -3.50 -14.65
C LYS A 354 -7.36 -3.33 -13.31
N PRO A 355 -8.07 -4.36 -12.82
CA PRO A 355 -8.66 -4.36 -11.48
C PRO A 355 -7.55 -4.29 -10.42
N ARG A 356 -7.91 -3.80 -9.23
CA ARG A 356 -7.00 -3.84 -8.06
C ARG A 356 -7.40 -5.01 -7.18
N CYS A 357 -6.44 -5.84 -6.80
CA CYS A 357 -6.70 -7.06 -6.06
C CYS A 357 -6.12 -7.00 -4.65
N THR A 358 -6.78 -7.63 -3.69
CA THR A 358 -6.19 -7.88 -2.37
C THR A 358 -5.12 -8.98 -2.47
N GLN A 359 -4.33 -9.15 -1.40
CA GLN A 359 -3.40 -10.26 -1.32
C GLN A 359 -4.15 -11.60 -1.33
N LYS A 360 -3.64 -12.57 -2.10
CA LYS A 360 -4.10 -13.96 -2.05
C LYS A 360 -3.82 -14.55 -0.67
N LEU A 361 -4.87 -14.91 0.07
CA LEU A 361 -4.77 -15.46 1.42
C LEU A 361 -5.48 -16.82 1.50
N GLN A 362 -4.92 -17.72 2.30
CA GLN A 362 -5.56 -19.00 2.62
C GLN A 362 -6.48 -18.83 3.83
N LEU A 363 -7.45 -19.75 3.94
CA LEU A 363 -8.27 -19.86 5.13
C LEU A 363 -7.38 -20.22 6.32
N LYS A 364 -7.43 -19.39 7.36
CA LYS A 364 -6.90 -19.80 8.65
C LYS A 364 -7.98 -20.68 9.29
N PRO A 365 -7.69 -21.95 9.64
CA PRO A 365 -8.60 -22.69 10.50
C PRO A 365 -8.79 -21.85 11.76
N VAL A 366 -10.04 -21.75 12.23
CA VAL A 366 -10.33 -21.13 13.53
C VAL A 366 -9.70 -22.03 14.59
N GLN A 367 -8.40 -21.84 14.82
CA GLN A 367 -7.75 -22.39 16.00
C GLN A 367 -8.41 -21.67 17.17
N SER A 368 -9.19 -22.42 17.93
CA SER A 368 -9.52 -22.07 19.30
C SER A 368 -8.24 -21.59 19.97
N THR A 369 -8.36 -20.55 20.78
CA THR A 369 -7.31 -19.67 21.32
C THR A 369 -6.21 -20.36 22.14
N LEU A 370 -6.15 -21.69 22.15
CA LEU A 370 -5.22 -22.54 22.88
C LEU A 370 -3.94 -22.92 22.10
N ALA A 371 -3.87 -22.71 20.78
CA ALA A 371 -2.76 -23.24 19.96
C ALA A 371 -1.42 -22.47 20.05
N ASN A 372 -1.39 -21.30 20.71
CA ASN A 372 -0.17 -20.48 20.86
C ASN A 372 0.47 -20.56 22.27
N LEU A 373 0.07 -21.54 23.07
CA LEU A 373 0.64 -21.77 24.40
C LEU A 373 1.59 -22.98 24.34
N THR A 374 2.71 -22.91 25.06
CA THR A 374 3.59 -24.07 25.25
C THR A 374 2.78 -25.25 25.81
N ALA A 375 3.16 -26.49 25.49
CA ALA A 375 2.41 -27.69 25.89
C ALA A 375 2.10 -27.75 27.40
N GLU A 376 2.98 -27.20 28.24
CA GLU A 376 2.76 -27.06 29.69
C GLU A 376 1.60 -26.12 30.04
N LYS A 377 1.47 -24.98 29.35
CA LYS A 377 0.38 -24.01 29.57
C LYS A 377 -0.96 -24.50 28.99
N GLN A 378 -0.94 -25.37 27.99
CA GLN A 378 -2.15 -26.05 27.51
C GLN A 378 -2.66 -27.06 28.55
N ALA A 379 -1.78 -27.90 29.10
CA ALA A 379 -2.16 -28.87 30.12
C ALA A 379 -2.71 -28.18 31.39
N GLU A 380 -2.11 -27.05 31.79
CA GLU A 380 -2.58 -26.27 32.94
C GLU A 380 -3.95 -25.59 32.68
N ALA A 381 -4.18 -25.10 31.46
CA ALA A 381 -5.47 -24.53 31.06
C ALA A 381 -6.58 -25.60 30.94
N GLU A 382 -6.25 -26.78 30.44
CA GLU A 382 -7.16 -27.93 30.36
C GLU A 382 -7.51 -28.47 31.76
N ALA A 383 -6.53 -28.57 32.66
CA ALA A 383 -6.77 -28.95 34.05
C ALA A 383 -7.66 -27.93 34.78
N ALA A 384 -7.41 -26.63 34.59
CA ALA A 384 -8.23 -25.57 35.17
C ALA A 384 -9.65 -25.51 34.59
N LEU A 385 -9.84 -25.90 33.32
CA LEU A 385 -11.16 -26.02 32.71
C LEU A 385 -11.92 -27.22 33.25
N GLN A 386 -11.24 -28.36 33.42
CA GLN A 386 -11.82 -29.58 33.97
C GLN A 386 -12.25 -29.39 35.43
N GLU A 387 -11.44 -28.72 36.24
CA GLU A 387 -11.79 -28.41 37.64
C GLU A 387 -13.04 -27.51 37.74
N LYS A 388 -13.18 -26.54 36.84
CA LYS A 388 -14.36 -25.67 36.77
C LYS A 388 -15.61 -26.43 36.35
N LEU A 389 -15.49 -27.36 35.41
CA LEU A 389 -16.58 -28.25 35.00
C LEU A 389 -17.03 -29.16 36.16
N ASP A 390 -16.09 -29.74 36.90
CA ASP A 390 -16.39 -30.59 38.07
C ASP A 390 -17.04 -29.81 39.22
N LEU A 391 -16.68 -28.53 39.39
CA LEU A 391 -17.37 -27.60 40.29
C LEU A 391 -18.81 -27.34 39.84
N CYS A 392 -19.01 -27.08 38.54
CA CYS A 392 -20.35 -26.85 37.97
C CYS A 392 -21.27 -28.07 38.14
N HIS A 393 -20.73 -29.28 37.95
CA HIS A 393 -21.46 -30.53 38.17
C HIS A 393 -21.80 -30.77 39.65
N ARG A 394 -20.88 -30.46 40.58
CA ARG A 394 -21.12 -30.60 42.04
C ARG A 394 -22.23 -29.68 42.56
N TYR A 395 -22.38 -28.49 42.01
CA TYR A 395 -23.45 -27.55 42.38
C TYR A 395 -24.74 -27.71 41.56
N GLY A 396 -24.83 -28.75 40.71
CA GLY A 396 -26.04 -29.06 39.95
C GLY A 396 -26.46 -27.96 38.97
N MET A 397 -25.50 -27.22 38.41
CA MET A 397 -25.79 -26.18 37.40
C MET A 397 -26.28 -26.82 36.10
N LYS A 398 -27.27 -26.19 35.46
CA LYS A 398 -27.79 -26.64 34.15
C LYS A 398 -26.75 -26.36 33.06
N ASP A 399 -26.59 -27.27 32.09
CA ASP A 399 -25.60 -27.18 31.00
C ASP A 399 -25.63 -25.84 30.23
N ALA A 400 -26.80 -25.19 30.16
CA ALA A 400 -26.99 -23.89 29.51
C ALA A 400 -26.36 -22.72 30.30
N ASP A 401 -26.29 -22.81 31.62
CA ASP A 401 -25.66 -21.80 32.48
C ASP A 401 -24.15 -22.02 32.55
N VAL A 402 -23.71 -23.29 32.49
CA VAL A 402 -22.29 -23.69 32.43
C VAL A 402 -21.64 -23.22 31.11
N SER A 403 -22.34 -23.37 29.99
CA SER A 403 -21.86 -22.91 28.67
C SER A 403 -21.68 -21.39 28.59
N LYS A 404 -22.59 -20.62 29.22
CA LYS A 404 -22.46 -19.16 29.37
C LYS A 404 -21.28 -18.76 30.27
N LEU A 405 -21.06 -19.48 31.36
CA LEU A 405 -19.98 -19.18 32.32
C LEU A 405 -18.59 -19.46 31.74
N LEU A 406 -18.47 -20.52 30.91
CA LEU A 406 -17.21 -20.95 30.30
C LEU A 406 -16.95 -20.33 28.93
N GLY A 407 -17.94 -19.66 28.33
CA GLY A 407 -17.81 -19.06 27.00
C GLY A 407 -17.68 -20.10 25.87
N VAL A 408 -18.12 -21.34 26.12
CA VAL A 408 -18.04 -22.46 25.16
C VAL A 408 -19.45 -22.93 24.83
N THR A 409 -19.80 -22.97 23.55
CA THR A 409 -21.09 -23.48 23.08
C THR A 409 -21.12 -25.01 23.21
N VAL A 410 -21.85 -25.55 24.18
CA VAL A 410 -22.03 -27.01 24.32
C VAL A 410 -23.12 -27.47 23.35
N CYS A 411 -22.73 -28.13 22.26
CA CYS A 411 -23.67 -28.86 21.41
C CYS A 411 -24.05 -30.17 22.11
N LYS A 412 -25.34 -30.37 22.40
CA LYS A 412 -25.85 -31.66 22.90
C LYS A 412 -25.85 -32.65 21.74
N GLU A 413 -25.05 -33.71 21.84
CA GLU A 413 -25.18 -34.88 20.96
C GLU A 413 -26.48 -35.62 21.29
N SER A 414 -27.49 -35.52 20.41
CA SER A 414 -28.56 -36.49 20.35
C SER A 414 -28.13 -37.64 19.43
N LYS A 415 -28.01 -38.83 19.99
CA LYS A 415 -27.87 -40.09 19.24
C LYS A 415 -29.13 -40.29 18.39
N GLU A 416 -28.97 -40.23 17.07
CA GLU A 416 -29.74 -40.90 16.00
C GLU A 416 -29.80 -40.00 14.75
N ASP A 417 -28.74 -40.03 13.94
CA ASP A 417 -28.82 -40.48 12.54
C ASP A 417 -27.42 -40.41 11.89
N LYS A 418 -26.98 -41.53 11.31
CA LYS A 418 -25.69 -41.63 10.62
C LYS A 418 -25.87 -41.22 9.17
N THR A 419 -25.89 -39.91 8.90
CA THR A 419 -25.63 -39.38 7.57
C THR A 419 -24.78 -38.11 7.68
N SER A 420 -23.77 -38.04 6.81
CA SER A 420 -22.69 -37.07 6.77
C SER A 420 -23.16 -35.61 6.80
N HIS A 421 -23.14 -34.99 7.97
CA HIS A 421 -23.05 -33.54 8.11
C HIS A 421 -21.66 -33.21 8.63
N ALA A 422 -20.78 -32.84 7.70
CA ALA A 422 -19.56 -32.12 8.05
C ALA A 422 -20.00 -30.81 8.72
N GLU A 423 -19.62 -30.62 9.99
CA GLU A 423 -19.73 -29.34 10.68
C GLU A 423 -19.16 -28.25 9.78
N VAL A 424 -20.01 -27.33 9.33
CA VAL A 424 -19.59 -26.13 8.60
C VAL A 424 -18.92 -25.21 9.62
N MET A 425 -17.64 -25.46 9.89
CA MET A 425 -16.76 -24.51 10.56
C MET A 425 -16.82 -23.20 9.76
N ALA A 426 -17.35 -22.14 10.36
CA ALA A 426 -17.43 -20.82 9.74
C ALA A 426 -16.02 -20.33 9.42
N SER A 427 -15.59 -20.53 8.17
CA SER A 427 -14.25 -20.20 7.74
C SER A 427 -14.19 -18.72 7.34
N THR A 428 -13.18 -18.01 7.84
CA THR A 428 -13.05 -16.55 7.69
C THR A 428 -11.69 -16.20 7.12
N VAL A 429 -11.67 -15.34 6.10
CA VAL A 429 -10.45 -14.68 5.63
C VAL A 429 -10.52 -13.22 6.06
N MET A 430 -9.45 -12.71 6.68
CA MET A 430 -9.32 -11.30 7.02
C MET A 430 -8.20 -10.68 6.18
N TRP A 431 -8.55 -9.75 5.30
CA TRP A 431 -7.58 -8.97 4.54
C TRP A 431 -7.19 -7.70 5.29
N ASN A 432 -8.16 -6.97 5.83
CA ASN A 432 -7.96 -5.64 6.41
C ASN A 432 -7.12 -4.73 5.49
N ARG A 433 -7.43 -4.75 4.19
CA ARG A 433 -6.65 -4.02 3.17
C ARG A 433 -7.46 -2.91 2.53
N PRO A 434 -6.90 -1.69 2.45
CA PRO A 434 -7.51 -0.61 1.68
C PRO A 434 -7.14 -0.72 0.20
N LEU A 435 -8.09 -0.36 -0.65
CA LEU A 435 -7.92 -0.09 -2.07
C LEU A 435 -8.44 1.32 -2.34
N GLU A 436 -7.56 2.16 -2.88
CA GLU A 436 -7.83 3.59 -3.09
C GLU A 436 -7.95 3.90 -4.58
N PHE A 437 -8.94 4.71 -4.94
CA PHE A 437 -9.25 5.05 -6.32
C PHE A 437 -9.50 6.55 -6.47
N PHE A 438 -9.05 7.09 -7.60
CA PHE A 438 -9.42 8.43 -8.05
C PHE A 438 -10.37 8.33 -9.23
N LEU A 439 -11.51 9.01 -9.12
CA LEU A 439 -12.63 8.89 -10.05
C LEU A 439 -13.00 10.26 -10.63
N LYS A 440 -13.30 10.29 -11.92
CA LYS A 440 -13.94 11.45 -12.57
C LYS A 440 -15.45 11.27 -12.50
N GLY A 441 -16.15 12.18 -11.81
CA GLY A 441 -17.61 12.09 -11.64
C GLY A 441 -18.02 10.92 -10.75
N GLY A 442 -17.58 10.94 -9.48
CA GLY A 442 -17.71 9.81 -8.55
C GLY A 442 -19.14 9.28 -8.32
N HIS A 443 -20.18 10.10 -8.54
CA HIS A 443 -21.57 9.67 -8.38
C HIS A 443 -22.05 8.66 -9.44
N ASP A 444 -21.54 8.80 -10.67
CA ASP A 444 -21.91 7.95 -11.80
C ASP A 444 -20.97 6.74 -11.97
N ALA A 445 -19.95 6.65 -11.11
CA ALA A 445 -19.05 5.52 -11.11
C ALA A 445 -19.75 4.28 -10.53
N THR A 446 -19.50 3.14 -11.16
CA THR A 446 -19.93 1.81 -10.70
C THR A 446 -18.72 1.11 -10.12
N ILE A 447 -18.89 0.48 -8.97
CA ILE A 447 -17.88 -0.39 -8.35
C ILE A 447 -18.35 -1.84 -8.46
N THR A 448 -17.46 -2.68 -8.95
CA THR A 448 -17.63 -4.13 -9.02
C THR A 448 -16.62 -4.78 -8.09
N LEU A 449 -17.08 -5.60 -7.14
CA LEU A 449 -16.27 -6.43 -6.28
C LEU A 449 -16.48 -7.89 -6.66
N ALA A 450 -15.41 -8.60 -7.03
CA ALA A 450 -15.44 -10.02 -7.30
C ALA A 450 -14.59 -10.76 -6.26
N LEU A 451 -15.20 -11.72 -5.56
CA LEU A 451 -14.48 -12.63 -4.69
C LEU A 451 -14.06 -13.85 -5.51
N GLU A 452 -12.75 -14.07 -5.59
CA GLU A 452 -12.14 -15.10 -6.40
C GLU A 452 -11.39 -16.12 -5.55
N CYS A 453 -11.30 -17.33 -6.08
CA CYS A 453 -10.45 -18.38 -5.53
C CYS A 453 -9.69 -19.13 -6.62
N ASP A 454 -8.52 -19.63 -6.27
CA ASP A 454 -7.67 -20.47 -7.13
C ASP A 454 -7.04 -21.60 -6.31
N HIS A 455 -6.76 -22.70 -6.99
CA HIS A 455 -6.10 -23.87 -6.45
C HIS A 455 -4.68 -23.96 -7.03
N ALA A 456 -3.69 -23.96 -6.15
CA ALA A 456 -2.25 -23.86 -6.48
C ALA A 456 -1.66 -24.96 -7.41
N HIS A 457 -2.45 -25.91 -7.91
CA HIS A 457 -1.97 -27.09 -8.66
C HIS A 457 -2.44 -27.19 -10.12
N ALA A 458 -3.07 -26.16 -10.70
CA ALA A 458 -3.43 -26.17 -12.12
C ALA A 458 -2.22 -26.05 -13.07
N GLU A 459 -1.07 -25.56 -12.60
CA GLU A 459 0.14 -25.39 -13.42
C GLU A 459 1.29 -26.29 -12.93
N LYS A 460 1.36 -27.53 -13.46
CA LYS A 460 2.58 -28.34 -13.73
C LYS A 460 2.22 -29.82 -13.82
N ARG A 461 1.65 -30.25 -14.95
CA ARG A 461 1.72 -31.66 -15.40
C ARG A 461 1.39 -31.77 -16.89
N THR A 462 2.20 -31.15 -17.73
CA THR A 462 2.31 -31.57 -19.13
C THR A 462 3.01 -32.92 -19.16
N GLY A 463 2.24 -34.00 -19.31
CA GLY A 463 2.77 -35.31 -19.69
C GLY A 463 2.34 -36.49 -18.81
N HIS A 464 1.05 -36.87 -18.85
CA HIS A 464 0.62 -38.28 -18.98
C HIS A 464 -0.92 -38.34 -19.09
N HIS A 465 -1.41 -38.89 -20.19
CA HIS A 465 -2.84 -39.16 -20.43
C HIS A 465 -3.33 -40.23 -19.44
N GLY A 466 -4.16 -39.85 -18.47
CA GLY A 466 -4.86 -40.81 -17.61
C GLY A 466 -5.55 -40.20 -16.37
N GLY A 467 -5.03 -39.12 -15.79
CA GLY A 467 -5.57 -38.53 -14.55
C GLY A 467 -6.62 -37.41 -14.72
N MET A 468 -6.76 -36.86 -15.92
CA MET A 468 -7.54 -35.63 -16.15
C MET A 468 -9.06 -35.84 -16.12
N ALA A 469 -9.52 -37.09 -16.31
CA ALA A 469 -10.95 -37.42 -16.32
C ALA A 469 -11.54 -37.61 -14.90
N ALA A 470 -10.77 -38.12 -13.95
CA ALA A 470 -11.23 -38.34 -12.57
C ALA A 470 -11.36 -37.02 -11.79
N VAL A 471 -10.39 -36.11 -11.97
CA VAL A 471 -10.43 -34.77 -11.36
C VAL A 471 -11.50 -33.90 -12.02
N LYS A 472 -11.64 -33.94 -13.36
CA LYS A 472 -12.77 -33.27 -14.05
C LYS A 472 -14.13 -33.85 -13.66
N GLY A 473 -14.25 -35.16 -13.45
CA GLY A 473 -15.52 -35.83 -13.13
C GLY A 473 -15.99 -35.65 -11.68
N MET A 474 -15.07 -35.42 -10.75
CA MET A 474 -15.39 -35.06 -9.37
C MET A 474 -15.66 -33.55 -9.22
N MET A 475 -14.98 -32.72 -10.02
CA MET A 475 -15.19 -31.26 -10.08
C MET A 475 -16.44 -30.84 -10.86
N SER A 476 -16.85 -31.58 -11.90
CA SER A 476 -18.11 -31.30 -12.64
C SER A 476 -19.37 -31.58 -11.82
N LYS A 477 -19.26 -32.40 -10.76
CA LYS A 477 -20.34 -32.64 -9.80
C LYS A 477 -20.44 -31.58 -8.70
N LEU A 478 -19.39 -30.75 -8.51
CA LEU A 478 -19.34 -29.65 -7.52
C LEU A 478 -19.49 -28.26 -8.16
N ALA A 479 -19.47 -28.16 -9.50
CA ALA A 479 -19.47 -26.90 -10.22
C ALA A 479 -20.61 -26.83 -11.25
N HIS A 480 -21.77 -26.35 -10.83
CA HIS A 480 -22.71 -25.71 -11.75
C HIS A 480 -22.30 -24.23 -11.92
N GLY A 481 -21.21 -24.01 -12.67
CA GLY A 481 -20.72 -22.68 -12.98
C GLY A 481 -19.85 -22.67 -14.24
N THR A 482 -20.09 -21.68 -15.11
CA THR A 482 -19.27 -21.37 -16.29
C THR A 482 -17.87 -20.97 -15.86
N TRP A 483 -16.86 -21.74 -16.28
CA TRP A 483 -15.46 -21.35 -16.23
C TRP A 483 -15.26 -20.12 -17.12
N SER A 484 -14.71 -19.04 -16.56
CA SER A 484 -14.08 -18.01 -17.37
C SER A 484 -12.73 -18.58 -17.81
N ASP A 485 -12.49 -18.66 -19.11
CA ASP A 485 -11.31 -19.30 -19.72
C ASP A 485 -10.03 -18.45 -19.59
N ARG A 486 -9.87 -17.75 -18.46
CA ARG A 486 -8.64 -17.05 -18.08
C ARG A 486 -8.11 -17.67 -16.78
N ASP A 487 -7.07 -18.48 -16.92
CA ASP A 487 -6.09 -18.78 -15.88
C ASP A 487 -6.56 -19.57 -14.64
N GLY A 488 -7.49 -20.52 -14.77
CA GLY A 488 -7.78 -21.51 -13.72
C GLY A 488 -8.44 -20.96 -12.43
N CYS A 489 -8.83 -19.69 -12.43
CA CYS A 489 -9.47 -19.00 -11.30
C CYS A 489 -11.01 -19.10 -11.38
N ALA A 490 -11.67 -19.22 -10.22
CA ALA A 490 -13.13 -19.27 -10.12
C ALA A 490 -13.69 -18.07 -9.35
N VAL A 491 -14.65 -17.35 -9.97
CA VAL A 491 -15.42 -16.27 -9.31
C VAL A 491 -16.54 -16.89 -8.47
N LEU A 492 -16.44 -16.74 -7.14
CA LEU A 492 -17.39 -17.27 -6.17
C LEU A 492 -18.64 -16.40 -6.05
N CYS A 493 -18.45 -15.09 -5.95
CA CYS A 493 -19.48 -14.08 -5.78
C CYS A 493 -19.04 -12.79 -6.47
N GLU A 494 -19.98 -12.03 -7.02
CA GLU A 494 -19.76 -10.71 -7.59
C GLU A 494 -20.85 -9.76 -7.09
N TRP A 495 -20.44 -8.54 -6.74
CA TRP A 495 -21.32 -7.44 -6.35
C TRP A 495 -21.02 -6.24 -7.24
N SER A 496 -22.04 -5.64 -7.87
CA SER A 496 -21.89 -4.46 -8.71
C SER A 496 -22.97 -3.45 -8.37
N GLU A 497 -22.57 -2.27 -7.87
CA GLU A 497 -23.48 -1.19 -7.48
C GLU A 497 -22.87 0.17 -7.84
N LYS A 498 -23.73 1.20 -7.97
CA LYS A 498 -23.25 2.58 -8.11
C LYS A 498 -22.67 3.07 -6.79
N VAL A 499 -21.59 3.85 -6.88
CA VAL A 499 -20.92 4.43 -5.70
C VAL A 499 -21.87 5.33 -4.92
N SER A 500 -22.73 6.08 -5.60
CA SER A 500 -23.76 6.93 -5.00
C SER A 500 -24.79 6.14 -4.17
N ASP A 501 -25.25 5.00 -4.68
CA ASP A 501 -26.22 4.13 -4.01
C ASP A 501 -25.60 3.39 -2.81
N LEU A 502 -24.31 3.06 -2.91
CA LEU A 502 -23.57 2.42 -1.81
C LEU A 502 -23.37 3.36 -0.61
N ILE A 503 -22.94 4.59 -0.88
CA ILE A 503 -22.45 5.50 0.14
C ILE A 503 -23.56 6.41 0.68
N GLY A 504 -24.64 6.60 -0.08
CA GLY A 504 -25.74 7.47 0.30
C GLY A 504 -25.29 8.92 0.52
N SER A 505 -26.10 9.72 1.22
CA SER A 505 -25.82 11.13 1.50
C SER A 505 -24.73 11.36 2.56
N GLY A 506 -24.31 10.32 3.28
CA GLY A 506 -23.40 10.42 4.44
C GLY A 506 -21.91 10.45 4.09
N GLY A 507 -21.50 10.05 2.88
CA GLY A 507 -20.10 10.08 2.45
C GLY A 507 -19.21 8.94 2.98
N THR A 508 -19.69 8.15 3.94
CA THR A 508 -19.06 6.92 4.44
C THR A 508 -20.14 5.85 4.67
N THR A 509 -19.78 4.58 4.48
CA THR A 509 -20.69 3.45 4.73
C THR A 509 -19.89 2.20 5.11
N ASP A 510 -20.36 1.48 6.11
CA ASP A 510 -19.93 0.11 6.42
C ASP A 510 -21.03 -0.84 5.95
N LYS A 511 -20.73 -1.71 4.99
CA LYS A 511 -21.69 -2.66 4.44
C LYS A 511 -21.17 -4.09 4.55
N VAL A 512 -22.08 -4.99 4.93
CA VAL A 512 -21.90 -6.43 4.78
C VAL A 512 -22.63 -6.85 3.52
N LEU A 513 -21.87 -7.09 2.46
CA LEU A 513 -22.39 -7.56 1.17
C LEU A 513 -22.62 -9.06 1.26
N LYS A 514 -23.88 -9.49 1.15
CA LYS A 514 -24.24 -10.91 1.17
C LYS A 514 -24.48 -11.38 -0.25
N ALA A 515 -23.96 -12.54 -0.61
CA ALA A 515 -24.32 -13.23 -1.84
C ALA A 515 -24.40 -14.73 -1.58
N THR A 516 -25.31 -15.41 -2.28
CA THR A 516 -25.29 -16.85 -2.36
C THR A 516 -24.19 -17.23 -3.35
N ALA A 517 -23.10 -17.81 -2.84
CA ALA A 517 -22.06 -18.32 -3.69
C ALA A 517 -22.63 -19.43 -4.59
N LYS A 518 -21.99 -19.63 -5.75
CA LYS A 518 -22.41 -20.66 -6.72
C LYS A 518 -22.44 -22.09 -6.15
N GLN A 519 -21.82 -22.31 -4.99
CA GLN A 519 -21.81 -23.57 -4.24
C GLN A 519 -23.02 -23.74 -3.28
N GLY A 520 -23.93 -22.76 -3.22
CA GLY A 520 -25.16 -22.82 -2.41
C GLY A 520 -25.03 -22.30 -0.98
N ASN A 521 -23.81 -21.96 -0.53
CA ASN A 521 -23.55 -21.30 0.75
C ASN A 521 -23.75 -19.78 0.64
N THR A 522 -24.18 -19.15 1.75
CA THR A 522 -24.21 -17.69 1.84
C THR A 522 -22.83 -17.20 2.26
N VAL A 523 -22.22 -16.38 1.41
CA VAL A 523 -20.96 -15.69 1.68
C VAL A 523 -21.25 -14.25 2.05
N GLU A 524 -20.62 -13.78 3.13
CA GLU A 524 -20.73 -12.39 3.57
C GLU A 524 -19.37 -11.71 3.47
N LEU A 525 -19.30 -10.64 2.69
CA LEU A 525 -18.12 -9.79 2.53
C LEU A 525 -18.33 -8.49 3.29
N THR A 526 -17.48 -8.24 4.29
CA THR A 526 -17.51 -6.99 5.05
C THR A 526 -16.61 -5.95 4.38
N VAL A 527 -17.21 -4.83 3.96
CA VAL A 527 -16.54 -3.74 3.26
C VAL A 527 -16.84 -2.41 3.93
N HIS A 528 -15.79 -1.63 4.20
CA HIS A 528 -15.88 -0.24 4.59
C HIS A 528 -15.63 0.62 3.34
N MET A 529 -16.53 1.54 3.01
CA MET A 529 -16.34 2.47 1.89
C MET A 529 -16.44 3.92 2.35
N GLN A 530 -15.66 4.79 1.72
CA GLN A 530 -15.71 6.23 1.98
C GLN A 530 -15.44 7.02 0.70
N LEU A 531 -16.31 7.96 0.36
CA LEU A 531 -16.15 8.86 -0.78
C LEU A 531 -15.90 10.27 -0.28
N ARG A 532 -14.84 10.88 -0.82
CA ARG A 532 -14.51 12.28 -0.60
C ARG A 532 -14.49 13.01 -1.94
N ALA A 533 -15.23 14.10 -2.06
CA ALA A 533 -15.17 14.94 -3.24
C ALA A 533 -14.09 16.02 -3.07
N CYS A 534 -13.45 16.38 -4.18
CA CYS A 534 -12.59 17.55 -4.22
C CYS A 534 -13.46 18.83 -4.19
N CYS A 535 -13.10 19.79 -3.35
CA CYS A 535 -13.66 21.14 -3.42
C CYS A 535 -13.13 21.89 -4.65
N GLU A 536 -13.89 22.92 -5.09
CA GLU A 536 -13.40 23.88 -6.08
C GLU A 536 -12.12 24.59 -5.59
N PRO A 537 -11.24 25.01 -6.53
CA PRO A 537 -10.05 25.78 -6.20
C PRO A 537 -10.42 27.07 -5.46
N GLY A 538 -9.83 27.30 -4.29
CA GLY A 538 -9.93 28.60 -3.61
C GLY A 538 -10.58 28.63 -2.23
N THR A 539 -11.00 27.50 -1.66
CA THR A 539 -11.38 27.50 -0.23
C THR A 539 -10.13 27.29 0.63
N VAL A 540 -9.32 28.35 0.74
CA VAL A 540 -8.34 28.46 1.82
C VAL A 540 -9.12 28.47 3.13
N VAL A 541 -8.87 27.49 3.99
CA VAL A 541 -9.19 27.59 5.42
C VAL A 541 -7.93 27.25 6.19
#